data_AF-A0A1L6HU53-F1
#
_entry.id   AF-A0A1L6HU53-F1
#
_cell.length_a   1.000
_cell.length_b   1.000
_cell.length_c   1.000
_cell.angle_alpha   90.00
_cell.angle_beta   90.00
_cell.angle_gamma   90.00
#
_symmetry.space_group_name_H-M   'P 1'
#
loop_
_entity.id
_entity.type
_entity.pdbx_description
1 polymer ?
#
loop_
_entity_poly.entity_id
_entity_poly.type
_entity_poly.pdbx_seq_one_letter_code
_entity_poly.pdbx_strand_id
1 'polypeptide(L)'
;MRSSDPDERGSSLYARGFGQHGVRVGRLAGVAPRVDGADAADAVADARCAVTETTILLPVAALSADHRLLAHATIAHAIGHLRFSQAARDAGGHVPMMIAVLSMLEDVRVERLMARRYPGLRLLWGRFHRPAHELQAMGLSFATLMQRLSLALHDPAYRDPHHWVQKGQALLEAIGGDLHDAARFGEVGAVLANDLGQMRVRFDAASYRVEPAYRDDNTYLWRFENSEPQAAIVQPDDTVTQSADAGGTDTATPDRQTEIAHAPVTYPEWDYKTNVLRSDWVGIVEGVPVRTARQHEVDLWPLASRPEVPACCYRVRSIHRLRRQPDGDDLDLDAVIEHEVMRRAGQSGDGRVFTNPAPRARETSVLILLDLSESTARAATDSGSTLLDLERQAAESAIAAFDSEHVRVAVHGFSSNGRSEVRYVRFKDFGSHFSAGHRAALAAVRPAWSTRLGAALRHAGACIEQESHRLKSVIVMTDGQPSDIDVFDLRYLIEDARHAVRTLAHRRVRTHCIVVGLHERRVATEIFGS
;
A
#
# COMPACT_ATOMS: atom_id res chain seq x y z
N MET A 1 -37.18 24.14 -12.50
CA MET A 1 -37.33 24.64 -11.11
C MET A 1 -36.30 25.73 -10.87
N ARG A 2 -36.72 26.94 -10.48
CA ARG A 2 -35.81 28.04 -10.15
C ARG A 2 -35.29 27.82 -8.72
N SER A 3 -33.98 27.76 -8.52
CA SER A 3 -33.38 27.69 -7.19
C SER A 3 -33.80 28.91 -6.35
N SER A 4 -34.20 28.62 -5.10
CA SER A 4 -34.68 29.58 -4.09
C SER A 4 -33.56 30.24 -3.29
N ASP A 5 -32.29 29.88 -3.54
CA ASP A 5 -31.16 30.38 -2.76
C ASP A 5 -30.47 31.59 -3.44
N PRO A 6 -30.32 32.75 -2.78
CA PRO A 6 -29.72 33.95 -3.35
C PRO A 6 -28.24 33.77 -3.77
N ASP A 7 -27.48 32.91 -3.09
CA ASP A 7 -26.05 32.72 -3.37
C ASP A 7 -25.81 31.87 -4.63
N GLU A 8 -26.70 30.91 -4.90
CA GLU A 8 -26.72 30.14 -6.15
C GLU A 8 -27.13 31.00 -7.34
N ARG A 9 -28.04 31.96 -7.14
CA ARG A 9 -28.44 32.92 -8.18
C ARG A 9 -27.29 33.84 -8.55
N GLY A 10 -26.56 34.35 -7.56
CA GLY A 10 -25.36 35.17 -7.79
C GLY A 10 -24.28 34.42 -8.58
N SER A 11 -23.99 33.19 -8.18
CA SER A 11 -23.01 32.31 -8.83
C SER A 11 -23.42 31.95 -10.27
N SER A 12 -24.70 31.68 -10.49
CA SER A 12 -25.26 31.44 -11.83
C SER A 12 -25.20 32.68 -12.74
N LEU A 13 -25.44 33.87 -12.19
CA LEU A 13 -25.30 35.13 -12.93
C LEU A 13 -23.85 35.40 -13.29
N TYR A 14 -22.91 35.11 -12.39
CA TYR A 14 -21.48 35.23 -12.67
C TYR A 14 -21.04 34.29 -13.81
N ALA A 15 -21.47 33.03 -13.80
CA ALA A 15 -21.22 32.09 -14.89
C ALA A 15 -21.76 32.59 -16.25
N ARG A 16 -22.98 33.16 -16.25
CA ARG A 16 -23.58 33.79 -17.43
C ARG A 16 -22.81 35.01 -17.91
N GLY A 17 -22.13 35.74 -17.01
CA GLY A 17 -21.26 36.87 -17.35
C GLY A 17 -20.10 36.49 -18.27
N PHE A 18 -19.69 35.22 -18.28
CA PHE A 18 -18.72 34.72 -19.27
C PHE A 18 -19.36 34.45 -20.64
N GLY A 19 -20.69 34.38 -20.75
CA GLY A 19 -21.42 33.96 -21.94
C GLY A 19 -21.84 32.48 -21.93
N GLN A 20 -21.75 31.81 -20.78
CA GLN A 20 -22.23 30.43 -20.63
C GLN A 20 -23.71 30.43 -20.23
N HIS A 21 -24.61 30.21 -21.20
CA HIS A 21 -26.06 30.22 -20.98
C HIS A 21 -26.65 28.83 -20.69
N GLY A 22 -25.94 27.75 -21.03
CA GLY A 22 -26.38 26.35 -20.86
C GLY A 22 -25.82 25.64 -19.63
N VAL A 23 -24.92 26.26 -18.88
CA VAL A 23 -24.24 25.65 -17.73
C VAL A 23 -24.97 26.01 -16.44
N ARG A 24 -25.35 25.00 -15.66
CA ARG A 24 -25.96 25.17 -14.34
C ARG A 24 -24.87 25.22 -13.26
N VAL A 25 -24.98 26.16 -12.32
CA VAL A 25 -24.15 26.16 -11.11
C VAL A 25 -25.00 25.64 -9.97
N GLY A 26 -24.55 24.57 -9.32
CA GLY A 26 -25.24 23.93 -8.20
C GLY A 26 -24.29 23.62 -7.05
N ARG A 27 -24.83 23.07 -5.96
CA ARG A 27 -24.01 22.57 -4.85
C ARG A 27 -23.63 21.13 -5.10
N LEU A 28 -22.44 20.78 -4.65
CA LEU A 28 -22.11 19.42 -4.29
C LEU A 28 -22.97 19.07 -3.06
N ALA A 29 -24.15 18.47 -3.26
CA ALA A 29 -24.97 17.99 -2.15
C ALA A 29 -24.24 16.81 -1.51
N GLY A 30 -23.82 16.95 -0.26
CA GLY A 30 -23.15 15.86 0.44
C GLY A 30 -24.08 14.64 0.60
N VAL A 31 -23.50 13.45 0.53
CA VAL A 31 -23.63 12.56 1.69
C VAL A 31 -23.25 13.42 2.89
N ALA A 32 -24.23 14.03 3.56
CA ALA A 32 -23.95 14.81 4.75
C ALA A 32 -23.55 13.81 5.84
N PRO A 33 -22.36 13.93 6.47
CA PRO A 33 -22.17 13.26 7.74
C PRO A 33 -23.22 13.80 8.70
N ARG A 34 -24.05 12.91 9.25
CA ARG A 34 -24.76 13.20 10.51
C ARG A 34 -23.69 13.27 11.60
N VAL A 35 -22.96 14.37 11.67
CA VAL A 35 -22.09 14.69 12.79
C VAL A 35 -22.62 15.96 13.39
N ASP A 36 -23.29 15.81 14.53
CA ASP A 36 -23.68 16.93 15.38
C ASP A 36 -22.41 17.56 15.96
N GLY A 37 -22.17 18.85 15.69
CA GLY A 37 -21.08 19.61 16.29
C GLY A 37 -20.13 20.25 15.28
N ALA A 38 -19.12 20.95 15.81
CA ALA A 38 -18.18 21.81 15.09
C ALA A 38 -17.42 21.13 13.93
N ASP A 39 -17.44 19.80 13.84
CA ASP A 39 -16.74 19.00 12.82
C ASP A 39 -17.45 18.95 11.44
N ALA A 40 -18.74 19.31 11.35
CA ALA A 40 -19.45 19.35 10.06
C ALA A 40 -19.03 20.51 9.15
N ALA A 41 -18.47 21.58 9.72
CA ALA A 41 -17.95 22.72 8.96
C ALA A 41 -16.61 22.39 8.28
N ASP A 42 -15.79 21.54 8.89
CA ASP A 42 -14.47 21.14 8.37
C ASP A 42 -14.57 20.08 7.27
N ALA A 43 -15.51 19.12 7.37
CA ALA A 43 -15.74 18.10 6.33
C ALA A 43 -16.23 18.69 4.99
N VAL A 44 -16.95 19.80 5.05
CA VAL A 44 -17.47 20.52 3.87
C VAL A 44 -16.41 21.41 3.21
N ALA A 45 -15.32 21.74 3.94
CA ALA A 45 -14.22 22.56 3.45
C ALA A 45 -13.21 21.78 2.58
N ASP A 46 -13.28 20.45 2.56
CA ASP A 46 -12.27 19.61 1.91
C ASP A 46 -12.61 19.20 0.47
N ALA A 47 -13.88 19.28 0.04
CA ALA A 47 -14.32 18.90 -1.30
C ALA A 47 -13.82 19.86 -2.42
N ARG A 48 -13.45 19.33 -3.59
CA ARG A 48 -13.15 20.11 -4.80
C ARG A 48 -14.37 20.26 -5.70
N CYS A 49 -14.33 21.24 -6.58
CA CYS A 49 -15.37 21.42 -7.58
C CYS A 49 -15.41 20.22 -8.52
N ALA A 50 -16.58 19.72 -8.85
CA ALA A 50 -16.76 18.73 -9.91
C ALA A 50 -17.36 19.41 -11.15
N VAL A 51 -16.79 19.16 -12.32
CA VAL A 51 -17.21 19.77 -13.58
C VAL A 51 -17.79 18.70 -14.51
N THR A 52 -18.97 18.97 -15.05
CA THR A 52 -19.61 18.17 -16.09
C THR A 52 -19.94 19.07 -17.28
N GLU A 53 -20.26 18.49 -18.44
CA GLU A 53 -20.60 19.24 -19.65
C GLU A 53 -21.71 20.29 -19.45
N THR A 54 -22.62 20.06 -18.51
CA THR A 54 -23.80 20.92 -18.30
C THR A 54 -23.90 21.53 -16.91
N THR A 55 -23.04 21.13 -15.97
CA THR A 55 -23.16 21.52 -14.56
C THR A 55 -21.80 21.70 -13.89
N ILE A 56 -21.64 22.80 -13.15
CA ILE A 56 -20.52 23.07 -12.24
C ILE A 56 -21.04 22.87 -10.82
N LEU A 57 -20.46 21.93 -10.08
CA LEU A 57 -20.83 21.59 -8.71
C LEU A 57 -19.82 22.18 -7.75
N LEU A 58 -20.23 23.20 -7.00
CA LEU A 58 -19.38 23.90 -6.03
C LEU A 58 -19.44 23.22 -4.66
N PRO A 59 -18.32 23.14 -3.92
CA PRO A 59 -18.33 22.75 -2.51
C PRO A 59 -19.25 23.67 -1.70
N VAL A 60 -19.97 23.12 -0.72
CA VAL A 60 -20.91 23.91 0.09
C VAL A 60 -20.20 25.07 0.82
N ALA A 61 -18.94 24.88 1.23
CA ALA A 61 -18.11 25.94 1.82
C ALA A 61 -17.93 27.17 0.90
N ALA A 62 -17.75 26.93 -0.41
CA ALA A 62 -17.53 27.99 -1.39
C ALA A 62 -18.78 28.86 -1.63
N LEU A 63 -19.97 28.36 -1.30
CA LEU A 63 -21.24 29.05 -1.50
C LEU A 63 -21.63 29.98 -0.33
N SER A 64 -20.85 30.02 0.75
CA SER A 64 -21.06 30.96 1.85
C SER A 64 -20.69 32.39 1.46
N ALA A 65 -21.35 33.39 2.06
CA ALA A 65 -21.11 34.81 1.78
C ALA A 65 -19.63 35.22 1.98
N ASP A 66 -18.96 34.61 2.97
CA ASP A 66 -17.56 34.86 3.30
C ASP A 66 -16.59 34.29 2.26
N HIS A 67 -17.02 33.33 1.45
CA HIS A 67 -16.21 32.62 0.45
C HIS A 67 -16.61 32.95 -1.00
N ARG A 68 -17.35 34.04 -1.23
CA ARG A 68 -17.81 34.45 -2.57
C ARG A 68 -16.68 34.57 -3.61
N LEU A 69 -15.49 35.01 -3.20
CA LEU A 69 -14.33 35.08 -4.09
C LEU A 69 -13.81 33.70 -4.50
N LEU A 70 -13.88 32.71 -3.61
CA LEU A 70 -13.54 31.32 -3.91
C LEU A 70 -14.53 30.76 -4.93
N ALA A 71 -15.84 30.94 -4.72
CA ALA A 71 -16.84 30.55 -5.71
C ALA A 71 -16.60 31.21 -7.09
N HIS A 72 -16.32 32.51 -7.14
CA HIS A 72 -16.01 33.18 -8.40
C HIS A 72 -14.73 32.62 -9.06
N ALA A 73 -13.69 32.35 -8.27
CA ALA A 73 -12.44 31.78 -8.77
C ALA A 73 -12.65 30.38 -9.35
N THR A 74 -13.42 29.54 -8.65
CA THR A 74 -13.77 28.17 -9.06
C THR A 74 -14.66 28.14 -10.30
N ILE A 75 -15.69 28.99 -10.35
CA ILE A 75 -16.56 29.09 -11.54
C ILE A 75 -15.75 29.54 -12.76
N ALA A 76 -14.85 30.52 -12.60
CA ALA A 76 -14.00 30.98 -13.69
C ALA A 76 -13.05 29.87 -14.18
N HIS A 77 -12.47 29.10 -13.26
CA HIS A 77 -11.61 27.95 -13.57
C HIS A 77 -12.38 26.87 -14.34
N ALA A 78 -13.53 26.43 -13.81
CA ALA A 78 -14.39 25.43 -14.44
C ALA A 78 -14.88 25.85 -15.83
N ILE A 79 -15.22 27.14 -16.01
CA ILE A 79 -15.57 27.69 -17.34
C ILE A 79 -14.38 27.66 -18.30
N GLY A 80 -13.14 27.82 -17.79
CA GLY A 80 -11.92 27.63 -18.57
C GLY A 80 -11.84 26.23 -19.17
N HIS A 81 -12.03 25.20 -18.36
CA HIS A 81 -12.07 23.82 -18.83
C HIS A 81 -13.17 23.58 -19.87
N LEU A 82 -14.40 24.02 -19.60
CA LEU A 82 -15.53 23.89 -20.54
C LEU A 82 -15.30 24.58 -21.89
N ARG A 83 -14.35 25.52 -21.98
CA ARG A 83 -14.05 26.27 -23.21
C ARG A 83 -12.86 25.73 -23.98
N PHE A 84 -11.83 25.33 -23.25
CA PHE A 84 -10.50 25.16 -23.82
C PHE A 84 -9.96 23.76 -23.65
N SER A 85 -10.48 22.97 -22.70
CA SER A 85 -10.03 21.61 -22.46
C SER A 85 -10.77 20.62 -23.34
N GLN A 86 -10.08 19.53 -23.69
CA GLN A 86 -10.71 18.36 -24.25
C GLN A 86 -11.26 17.50 -23.11
N ALA A 87 -12.56 17.25 -23.11
CA ALA A 87 -13.22 16.41 -22.12
C ALA A 87 -12.86 14.93 -22.30
N ALA A 88 -12.86 14.18 -21.20
CA ALA A 88 -12.83 12.72 -21.19
C ALA A 88 -11.72 12.12 -22.07
N ARG A 89 -10.51 12.70 -22.02
CA ARG A 89 -9.32 12.13 -22.66
C ARG A 89 -9.03 10.77 -22.06
N ASP A 90 -8.62 9.82 -22.91
CA ASP A 90 -8.19 8.52 -22.41
C ASP A 90 -6.97 8.72 -21.50
N ALA A 91 -7.08 8.26 -20.26
CA ALA A 91 -5.97 8.24 -19.33
C ALA A 91 -4.88 7.23 -19.78
N GLY A 92 -5.25 6.28 -20.65
CA GLY A 92 -4.36 5.25 -21.17
C GLY A 92 -3.73 4.43 -20.05
N GLY A 93 -2.53 3.89 -20.31
CA GLY A 93 -1.69 3.23 -19.31
C GLY A 93 -0.85 4.19 -18.47
N HIS A 94 -1.21 5.48 -18.38
CA HIS A 94 -0.41 6.46 -17.64
C HIS A 94 -0.48 6.20 -16.14
N VAL A 95 0.68 6.26 -15.48
CA VAL A 95 0.77 6.17 -14.02
C VAL A 95 0.12 7.40 -13.37
N PRO A 96 -0.49 7.29 -12.17
CA PRO A 96 -1.23 8.38 -11.52
C PRO A 96 -0.46 9.70 -11.37
N MET A 97 0.85 9.65 -11.11
CA MET A 97 1.69 10.85 -11.04
C MET A 97 1.70 11.64 -12.36
N MET A 98 1.75 10.93 -13.50
CA MET A 98 1.71 11.55 -14.83
C MET A 98 0.37 12.26 -15.02
N ILE A 99 -0.73 11.61 -14.67
CA ILE A 99 -2.08 12.20 -14.74
C ILE A 99 -2.15 13.48 -13.91
N ALA A 100 -1.64 13.47 -12.67
CA ALA A 100 -1.61 14.65 -11.82
C ALA A 100 -0.77 15.82 -12.38
N VAL A 101 0.39 15.52 -12.97
CA VAL A 101 1.23 16.54 -13.64
C VAL A 101 0.51 17.11 -14.87
N LEU A 102 -0.06 16.25 -15.72
CA LEU A 102 -0.78 16.66 -16.91
C LEU A 102 -2.03 17.49 -16.58
N SER A 103 -2.77 17.11 -15.54
CA SER A 103 -3.90 17.88 -15.02
C SER A 103 -3.47 19.27 -14.55
N MET A 104 -2.44 19.38 -13.71
CA MET A 104 -1.91 20.69 -13.26
C MET A 104 -1.48 21.58 -14.43
N LEU A 105 -0.84 21.04 -15.46
CA LEU A 105 -0.42 21.84 -16.61
C LEU A 105 -1.61 22.27 -17.47
N GLU A 106 -2.64 21.44 -17.57
CA GLU A 106 -3.90 21.79 -18.21
C GLU A 106 -4.60 22.93 -17.44
N ASP A 107 -4.63 22.87 -16.11
CA ASP A 107 -5.14 23.96 -15.26
C ASP A 107 -4.42 25.28 -15.57
N VAL A 108 -3.07 25.26 -15.55
CA VAL A 108 -2.26 26.44 -15.85
C VAL A 108 -2.55 26.97 -17.26
N ARG A 109 -2.74 26.08 -18.24
CA ARG A 109 -3.04 26.47 -19.62
C ARG A 109 -4.39 27.18 -19.72
N VAL A 110 -5.45 26.61 -19.12
CA VAL A 110 -6.79 27.21 -19.16
C VAL A 110 -6.84 28.51 -18.37
N GLU A 111 -6.13 28.60 -17.24
CA GLU A 111 -5.99 29.82 -16.46
C GLU A 111 -5.30 30.92 -17.26
N ARG A 112 -4.20 30.61 -17.96
CA ARG A 112 -3.51 31.60 -18.84
C ARG A 112 -4.41 32.06 -19.99
N LEU A 113 -5.16 31.15 -20.63
CA LEU A 113 -6.13 31.50 -21.68
C LEU A 113 -7.25 32.39 -21.17
N MET A 114 -7.81 32.05 -20.01
CA MET A 114 -8.86 32.82 -19.36
C MET A 114 -8.34 34.19 -18.90
N ALA A 115 -7.14 34.28 -18.34
CA ALA A 115 -6.52 35.54 -17.91
C ALA A 115 -6.17 36.45 -19.09
N ARG A 116 -5.83 35.91 -20.27
CA ARG A 116 -5.66 36.73 -21.49
C ARG A 116 -6.95 37.41 -21.92
N ARG A 117 -8.08 36.73 -21.78
CA ARG A 117 -9.41 37.27 -22.11
C ARG A 117 -9.98 38.16 -21.01
N TYR A 118 -9.70 37.82 -19.75
CA TYR A 118 -10.20 38.49 -18.56
C TYR A 118 -9.04 38.75 -17.58
N PRO A 119 -8.26 39.84 -17.76
CA PRO A 119 -7.05 40.10 -16.98
C PRO A 119 -7.26 40.15 -15.46
N GLY A 120 -8.46 40.54 -15.01
CA GLY A 120 -8.82 40.56 -13.59
C GLY A 120 -8.80 39.19 -12.90
N LEU A 121 -8.92 38.08 -13.65
CA LEU A 121 -8.86 36.73 -13.08
C LEU A 121 -7.48 36.40 -12.51
N ARG A 122 -6.41 37.00 -13.05
CA ARG A 122 -5.06 36.84 -12.52
C ARG A 122 -4.96 37.35 -11.07
N LEU A 123 -5.54 38.52 -10.79
CA LEU A 123 -5.60 39.07 -9.44
C LEU A 123 -6.52 38.27 -8.51
N LEU A 124 -7.57 37.65 -9.05
CA LEU A 124 -8.49 36.82 -8.29
C LEU A 124 -7.81 35.51 -7.85
N TRP A 125 -7.24 34.76 -8.79
CA TRP A 125 -6.58 33.48 -8.52
C TRP A 125 -5.32 33.63 -7.66
N GLY A 126 -4.56 34.72 -7.85
CA GLY A 126 -3.36 35.01 -7.05
C GLY A 126 -3.60 35.04 -5.54
N ARG A 127 -4.83 35.31 -5.09
CA ARG A 127 -5.21 35.32 -3.66
C ARG A 127 -5.20 33.94 -3.00
N PHE A 128 -5.27 32.88 -3.79
CA PHE A 128 -5.38 31.51 -3.29
C PHE A 128 -4.06 30.75 -3.33
N HIS A 129 -3.01 31.32 -3.92
CA HIS A 129 -1.68 30.74 -3.83
C HIS A 129 -1.10 30.97 -2.43
N ARG A 130 -0.53 29.90 -1.84
CA ARG A 130 0.21 30.01 -0.58
C ARG A 130 1.45 30.91 -0.76
N PRO A 131 1.84 31.69 0.26
CA PRO A 131 3.07 32.47 0.23
C PRO A 131 4.31 31.60 -0.01
N ALA A 132 5.28 32.13 -0.77
CA ALA A 132 6.49 31.40 -1.16
C ALA A 132 7.29 30.84 0.04
N HIS A 133 7.37 31.59 1.14
CA HIS A 133 8.14 31.17 2.32
C HIS A 133 7.52 29.96 3.02
N GLU A 134 6.19 29.86 3.06
CA GLU A 134 5.48 28.68 3.59
C GLU A 134 5.69 27.46 2.71
N LEU A 135 5.59 27.62 1.39
CA LEU A 135 5.85 26.55 0.42
C LEU A 135 7.27 26.00 0.52
N GLN A 136 8.26 26.85 0.76
CA GLN A 136 9.65 26.42 0.94
C GLN A 136 9.87 25.66 2.26
N ALA A 137 9.14 26.03 3.32
CA ALA A 137 9.20 25.34 4.61
C ALA A 137 8.57 23.94 4.58
N MET A 138 7.61 23.68 3.67
CA MET A 138 6.93 22.39 3.53
C MET A 138 7.78 21.29 2.83
N GLY A 139 9.00 21.62 2.40
CA GLY A 139 9.96 20.65 1.87
C GLY A 139 9.79 20.35 0.37
N LEU A 140 9.97 19.07 0.00
CA LEU A 140 10.12 18.61 -1.41
C LEU A 140 9.14 17.48 -1.78
N SER A 141 7.98 17.41 -1.13
CA SER A 141 6.93 16.47 -1.53
C SER A 141 6.37 16.81 -2.92
N PHE A 142 5.74 15.84 -3.60
CA PHE A 142 5.07 16.07 -4.87
C PHE A 142 4.10 17.26 -4.78
N ALA A 143 3.18 17.25 -3.80
CA ALA A 143 2.20 18.32 -3.61
C ALA A 143 2.86 19.70 -3.42
N THR A 144 3.98 19.76 -2.71
CA THR A 144 4.72 21.03 -2.50
C THR A 144 5.40 21.50 -3.77
N LEU A 145 6.04 20.60 -4.52
CA LEU A 145 6.68 20.93 -5.80
C LEU A 145 5.65 21.40 -6.83
N MET A 146 4.48 20.76 -6.88
CA MET A 146 3.37 21.16 -7.76
C MET A 146 2.86 22.56 -7.42
N GLN A 147 2.67 22.89 -6.14
CA GLN A 147 2.27 24.23 -5.72
C GLN A 147 3.34 25.29 -5.99
N ARG A 148 4.62 24.97 -5.79
CA ARG A 148 5.74 25.86 -6.08
C ARG A 148 5.84 26.15 -7.58
N LEU A 149 5.67 25.13 -8.42
CA LEU A 149 5.59 25.32 -9.87
C LEU A 149 4.36 26.11 -10.28
N SER A 150 3.19 25.81 -9.71
CA SER A 150 1.97 26.58 -9.94
C SER A 150 2.14 28.07 -9.60
N LEU A 151 2.76 28.38 -8.44
CA LEU A 151 3.09 29.75 -8.05
C LEU A 151 4.10 30.39 -9.01
N ALA A 152 5.16 29.69 -9.43
CA ALA A 152 6.15 30.21 -10.37
C ALA A 152 5.58 30.48 -11.77
N LEU A 153 4.58 29.69 -12.19
CA LEU A 153 3.87 29.89 -13.45
C LEU A 153 2.81 30.98 -13.35
N HIS A 154 2.29 31.23 -12.14
CA HIS A 154 1.35 32.31 -11.87
C HIS A 154 2.06 33.66 -11.74
N ASP A 155 3.12 33.76 -10.93
CA ASP A 155 3.84 35.01 -10.61
C ASP A 155 5.24 35.08 -11.26
N PRO A 156 5.42 35.87 -12.33
CA PRO A 156 6.71 36.12 -12.99
C PRO A 156 7.75 36.80 -12.10
N ALA A 157 7.38 37.40 -10.97
CA ALA A 157 8.35 37.95 -10.02
C ALA A 157 8.91 36.86 -9.10
N TYR A 158 8.20 35.75 -8.90
CA TYR A 158 8.66 34.66 -8.06
C TYR A 158 9.83 33.90 -8.71
N ARG A 159 10.86 33.63 -7.92
CA ARG A 159 12.03 32.83 -8.30
C ARG A 159 12.20 31.71 -7.29
N ASP A 160 11.91 30.50 -7.73
CA ASP A 160 12.03 29.32 -6.89
C ASP A 160 13.48 28.81 -6.87
N PRO A 161 14.06 28.43 -5.72
CA PRO A 161 15.44 27.94 -5.66
C PRO A 161 15.62 26.52 -6.20
N HIS A 162 14.55 25.76 -6.40
CA HIS A 162 14.63 24.35 -6.78
C HIS A 162 14.71 24.15 -8.30
N HIS A 163 15.74 23.43 -8.76
CA HIS A 163 16.03 23.17 -10.18
C HIS A 163 14.82 22.68 -10.97
N TRP A 164 14.06 21.72 -10.44
CA TRP A 164 12.90 21.16 -11.14
C TRP A 164 11.80 22.22 -11.40
N VAL A 165 11.60 23.14 -10.45
CA VAL A 165 10.61 24.22 -10.58
C VAL A 165 11.08 25.23 -11.63
N GLN A 166 12.36 25.60 -11.59
CA GLN A 166 12.96 26.48 -12.60
C GLN A 166 12.89 25.88 -14.01
N LYS A 167 13.18 24.58 -14.14
CA LYS A 167 13.08 23.84 -15.40
C LYS A 167 11.65 23.84 -15.93
N GLY A 168 10.66 23.55 -15.08
CA GLY A 168 9.24 23.62 -15.46
C GLY A 168 8.82 25.00 -15.92
N GLN A 169 9.19 26.05 -15.18
CA GLN A 169 8.93 27.43 -15.60
C GLN A 169 9.55 27.73 -16.97
N ALA A 170 10.83 27.40 -17.18
CA ALA A 170 11.52 27.65 -18.44
C ALA A 170 10.89 26.89 -19.62
N LEU A 171 10.50 25.62 -19.43
CA LEU A 171 9.86 24.81 -20.48
C LEU A 171 8.49 25.37 -20.88
N LEU A 172 7.65 25.78 -19.92
CA LEU A 172 6.35 26.38 -20.24
C LEU A 172 6.48 27.77 -20.87
N GLU A 173 7.42 28.60 -20.42
CA GLU A 173 7.67 29.90 -21.06
C GLU A 173 8.21 29.74 -22.50
N ALA A 174 8.94 28.66 -22.79
CA ALA A 174 9.41 28.35 -24.14
C ALA A 174 8.30 27.96 -25.12
N ILE A 175 7.13 27.49 -24.65
CA ILE A 175 5.94 27.31 -25.50
C ILE A 175 5.48 28.67 -26.06
N GLY A 176 5.65 29.73 -25.27
CA GLY A 176 5.44 31.12 -25.68
C GLY A 176 3.97 31.50 -25.82
N GLY A 177 3.67 32.22 -26.90
CA GLY A 177 2.36 32.83 -27.13
C GLY A 177 1.25 31.83 -27.47
N ASP A 178 1.57 30.64 -27.95
CA ASP A 178 0.56 29.71 -28.46
C ASP A 178 0.06 28.75 -27.38
N LEU A 179 -0.98 29.19 -26.66
CA LEU A 179 -1.61 28.42 -25.57
C LEU A 179 -2.72 27.47 -26.08
N HIS A 180 -3.04 27.52 -27.37
CA HIS A 180 -4.11 26.70 -27.96
C HIS A 180 -3.62 25.30 -28.34
N ASP A 181 -2.31 25.14 -28.55
CA ASP A 181 -1.70 23.84 -28.77
C ASP A 181 -1.52 23.08 -27.44
N ALA A 182 -2.53 22.29 -27.08
CA ALA A 182 -2.51 21.47 -25.87
C ALA A 182 -1.45 20.36 -25.89
N ALA A 183 -0.99 19.92 -27.07
CA ALA A 183 -0.01 18.84 -27.19
C ALA A 183 1.35 19.24 -26.60
N ARG A 184 1.76 20.50 -26.81
CA ARG A 184 3.01 21.04 -26.26
C ARG A 184 3.05 21.07 -24.73
N PHE A 185 1.89 21.27 -24.09
CA PHE A 185 1.77 21.16 -22.64
C PHE A 185 1.91 19.70 -22.18
N GLY A 186 1.38 18.75 -22.95
CA GLY A 186 1.57 17.32 -22.72
C GLY A 186 3.04 16.88 -22.83
N GLU A 187 3.76 17.37 -23.82
CA GLU A 187 5.21 17.10 -23.99
C GLU A 187 6.01 17.61 -22.78
N VAL A 188 5.73 18.83 -22.32
CA VAL A 188 6.37 19.38 -21.11
C VAL A 188 5.98 18.58 -19.87
N GLY A 189 4.71 18.17 -19.74
CA GLY A 189 4.24 17.33 -18.64
C GLY A 189 4.97 15.99 -18.58
N ALA A 190 5.20 15.35 -19.73
CA ALA A 190 5.94 14.09 -19.80
C ALA A 190 7.39 14.25 -19.32
N VAL A 191 8.07 15.33 -19.72
CA VAL A 191 9.44 15.64 -19.25
C VAL A 191 9.45 15.86 -17.74
N LEU A 192 8.52 16.66 -17.21
CA LEU A 192 8.48 16.98 -15.78
C LEU A 192 8.13 15.76 -14.92
N ALA A 193 7.20 14.93 -15.36
CA ALA A 193 6.86 13.68 -14.67
C ALA A 193 8.01 12.68 -14.69
N ASN A 194 8.73 12.55 -15.82
CA ASN A 194 9.94 11.73 -15.89
C ASN A 194 11.02 12.24 -14.91
N ASP A 195 11.25 13.55 -14.84
CA ASP A 195 12.21 14.13 -13.90
C ASP A 195 11.83 13.83 -12.44
N LEU A 196 10.54 13.91 -12.09
CA LEU A 196 10.05 13.54 -10.76
C LEU A 196 10.32 12.07 -10.44
N GLY A 197 10.12 11.18 -11.43
CA GLY A 197 10.48 9.78 -11.34
C GLY A 197 11.99 9.56 -11.12
N GLN A 198 12.85 10.28 -11.86
CA GLN A 198 14.31 10.21 -11.72
C GLN A 198 14.79 10.76 -10.37
N MET A 199 14.16 11.83 -9.88
CA MET A 199 14.37 12.38 -8.54
C MET A 199 13.80 11.48 -7.44
N ARG A 200 13.05 10.43 -7.80
CA ARG A 200 12.36 9.51 -6.88
C ARG A 200 11.39 10.23 -5.93
N VAL A 201 10.73 11.28 -6.43
CA VAL A 201 9.66 11.96 -5.71
C VAL A 201 8.48 10.99 -5.61
N ARG A 202 8.01 10.70 -4.40
CA ARG A 202 6.85 9.82 -4.22
C ARG A 202 5.55 10.55 -4.53
N PHE A 203 4.62 9.82 -5.16
CA PHE A 203 3.27 10.27 -5.43
C PHE A 203 2.29 9.30 -4.77
N ASP A 204 1.46 9.83 -3.88
CA ASP A 204 0.33 9.11 -3.30
C ASP A 204 -0.95 9.73 -3.84
N ALA A 205 -1.68 8.96 -4.66
CA ALA A 205 -2.90 9.43 -5.29
C ALA A 205 -4.04 9.65 -4.29
N ALA A 206 -4.04 8.92 -3.16
CA ALA A 206 -5.11 8.99 -2.17
C ALA A 206 -5.01 10.27 -1.33
N SER A 207 -3.80 10.68 -0.92
CA SER A 207 -3.61 11.92 -0.16
C SER A 207 -3.35 13.16 -1.03
N TYR A 208 -3.09 12.99 -2.32
CA TYR A 208 -2.86 14.13 -3.20
C TYR A 208 -4.15 14.95 -3.37
N ARG A 209 -4.11 16.20 -2.91
CA ARG A 209 -5.16 17.19 -3.18
C ARG A 209 -4.69 18.20 -4.22
N VAL A 210 -5.59 18.53 -5.14
CA VAL A 210 -5.36 19.59 -6.14
C VAL A 210 -5.34 20.94 -5.44
N GLU A 211 -4.31 21.74 -5.73
CA GLU A 211 -4.11 23.09 -5.22
C GLU A 211 -3.81 24.04 -6.38
N PRO A 212 -4.24 25.32 -6.32
CA PRO A 212 -4.96 25.94 -5.21
C PRO A 212 -6.42 25.49 -5.06
N ALA A 213 -7.01 25.74 -3.89
CA ALA A 213 -8.37 25.29 -3.52
C ALA A 213 -9.50 25.63 -4.51
N TYR A 214 -9.33 26.62 -5.38
CA TYR A 214 -10.36 26.98 -6.37
C TYR A 214 -10.45 26.00 -7.54
N ARG A 215 -9.47 25.12 -7.74
CA ARG A 215 -9.44 24.17 -8.86
C ARG A 215 -10.41 23.02 -8.67
N ASP A 216 -10.75 22.37 -9.78
CA ASP A 216 -11.62 21.21 -9.79
C ASP A 216 -10.86 19.91 -9.47
N ASP A 217 -11.60 18.81 -9.40
CA ASP A 217 -11.06 17.48 -9.15
C ASP A 217 -10.32 16.90 -10.36
N ASN A 218 -10.45 17.49 -11.56
CA ASN A 218 -9.97 17.00 -12.86
C ASN A 218 -10.76 15.83 -13.45
N THR A 219 -11.89 15.46 -12.87
CA THR A 219 -12.74 14.37 -13.39
C THR A 219 -13.27 14.67 -14.79
N TYR A 220 -13.45 15.96 -15.13
CA TYR A 220 -13.83 16.38 -16.47
C TYR A 220 -12.80 16.03 -17.56
N LEU A 221 -11.51 15.98 -17.20
CA LEU A 221 -10.42 15.83 -18.15
C LEU A 221 -10.19 14.38 -18.61
N TRP A 222 -10.56 13.38 -17.81
CA TRP A 222 -10.08 12.01 -17.96
C TRP A 222 -11.21 10.98 -18.01
N ARG A 223 -11.02 9.93 -18.83
CA ARG A 223 -11.84 8.72 -18.89
C ARG A 223 -10.96 7.51 -18.57
N PHE A 224 -11.44 6.61 -17.71
CA PHE A 224 -10.77 5.37 -17.33
C PHE A 224 -11.55 4.17 -17.88
N GLU A 225 -10.91 3.23 -18.59
CA GLU A 225 -11.61 2.17 -19.33
C GLU A 225 -12.00 0.92 -18.52
N ASN A 226 -11.60 0.74 -17.25
CA ASN A 226 -12.06 -0.40 -16.43
C ASN A 226 -12.13 -0.10 -14.92
N SER A 227 -13.28 -0.43 -14.31
CA SER A 227 -13.62 -0.56 -12.87
C SER A 227 -13.59 0.69 -11.97
N GLU A 228 -14.79 1.06 -11.49
CA GLU A 228 -15.11 1.98 -10.37
C GLU A 228 -14.60 3.43 -10.51
N PRO A 229 -15.45 4.35 -11.04
CA PRO A 229 -15.08 5.75 -11.35
C PRO A 229 -14.73 6.63 -10.13
N GLN A 230 -14.69 6.07 -8.92
CA GLN A 230 -14.46 6.81 -7.68
C GLN A 230 -13.05 6.61 -7.07
N ALA A 231 -12.23 5.68 -7.59
CA ALA A 231 -10.94 5.34 -6.99
C ALA A 231 -9.71 5.99 -7.66
N ALA A 232 -9.89 6.67 -8.80
CA ALA A 232 -8.76 7.11 -9.64
C ALA A 232 -8.50 8.63 -9.66
N ILE A 233 -9.34 9.46 -9.01
CA ILE A 233 -9.14 10.91 -8.98
C ILE A 233 -9.48 11.44 -7.57
N VAL A 234 -8.46 12.03 -6.94
CA VAL A 234 -8.47 12.98 -5.81
C VAL A 234 -9.84 13.13 -5.12
N GLN A 235 -10.10 12.30 -4.10
CA GLN A 235 -10.57 12.61 -2.72
C GLN A 235 -10.94 11.30 -1.99
N PRO A 236 -10.41 11.02 -0.78
CA PRO A 236 -11.06 10.16 0.18
C PRO A 236 -11.74 11.02 1.26
N ASP A 237 -13.02 10.76 1.52
CA ASP A 237 -13.61 10.69 2.87
C ASP A 237 -15.08 10.22 2.78
N ASP A 238 -15.29 8.91 2.92
CA ASP A 238 -16.59 8.32 3.21
C ASP A 238 -16.75 8.16 4.73
N THR A 239 -17.55 9.02 5.35
CA THR A 239 -18.00 8.83 6.73
C THR A 239 -18.98 7.66 6.82
N VAL A 240 -18.58 6.63 7.58
CA VAL A 240 -19.42 5.56 8.11
C VAL A 240 -20.51 6.16 8.99
N THR A 241 -21.79 5.86 8.74
CA THR A 241 -22.83 6.00 9.77
C THR A 241 -23.80 4.82 9.71
N GLN A 242 -23.76 3.98 10.75
CA GLN A 242 -24.82 3.05 11.09
C GLN A 242 -26.04 3.83 11.59
N SER A 243 -27.25 3.47 11.14
CA SER A 243 -28.47 3.52 11.97
C SER A 243 -29.59 2.72 11.32
N ALA A 244 -30.29 1.98 12.17
CA ALA A 244 -31.33 1.00 11.87
C ALA A 244 -32.71 1.62 11.53
N ASP A 245 -33.53 0.75 10.93
CA ASP A 245 -34.99 0.65 10.90
C ASP A 245 -35.86 1.59 10.02
N ALA A 246 -36.33 1.01 8.91
CA ALA A 246 -37.72 0.51 8.73
C ALA A 246 -38.37 0.90 7.39
N GLY A 247 -38.78 -0.11 6.60
CA GLY A 247 -39.76 0.03 5.50
C GLY A 247 -39.28 -0.57 4.19
N GLY A 248 -39.75 -1.78 3.88
CA GLY A 248 -39.20 -2.63 2.82
C GLY A 248 -39.67 -2.34 1.40
N THR A 249 -38.94 -2.88 0.42
CA THR A 249 -39.48 -3.75 -0.64
C THR A 249 -38.33 -4.42 -1.40
N ASP A 250 -38.49 -5.73 -1.59
CA ASP A 250 -37.53 -6.65 -2.20
C ASP A 250 -37.02 -6.21 -3.58
N THR A 251 -35.70 -6.20 -3.75
CA THR A 251 -35.04 -6.65 -5.00
C THR A 251 -33.58 -7.04 -4.68
N ALA A 252 -33.24 -8.29 -4.99
CA ALA A 252 -32.03 -8.97 -4.53
C ALA A 252 -30.72 -8.34 -5.08
N THR A 253 -29.82 -8.03 -4.16
CA THR A 253 -28.41 -7.64 -4.40
C THR A 253 -27.52 -8.80 -3.91
N PRO A 254 -26.42 -9.18 -4.60
CA PRO A 254 -25.56 -10.27 -4.13
C PRO A 254 -24.73 -9.83 -2.91
N ASP A 255 -25.13 -10.36 -1.75
CA ASP A 255 -24.41 -10.66 -0.51
C ASP A 255 -23.01 -10.01 -0.28
N ARG A 256 -22.98 -8.86 0.41
CA ARG A 256 -21.81 -8.38 1.16
C ARG A 256 -21.76 -9.15 2.48
N GLN A 257 -20.97 -10.22 2.54
CA GLN A 257 -20.77 -10.96 3.77
C GLN A 257 -19.82 -10.21 4.71
N THR A 258 -20.34 -9.89 5.88
CA THR A 258 -19.78 -9.17 7.02
C THR A 258 -18.43 -9.73 7.46
N GLU A 259 -17.34 -8.98 7.27
CA GLU A 259 -16.04 -9.27 7.88
C GLU A 259 -16.15 -9.09 9.41
N ILE A 260 -15.90 -10.16 10.15
CA ILE A 260 -15.69 -10.09 11.61
C ILE A 260 -14.30 -9.49 11.81
N ALA A 261 -14.21 -8.16 11.84
CA ALA A 261 -12.96 -7.46 12.11
C ALA A 261 -12.59 -7.60 13.59
N HIS A 262 -11.51 -8.33 13.88
CA HIS A 262 -10.88 -8.30 15.20
C HIS A 262 -10.33 -6.90 15.49
N ALA A 263 -10.33 -6.48 16.76
CA ALA A 263 -9.75 -5.20 17.16
C ALA A 263 -8.27 -5.11 16.70
N PRO A 264 -7.84 -3.96 16.15
CA PRO A 264 -6.49 -3.82 15.61
C PRO A 264 -5.45 -3.99 16.73
N VAL A 265 -4.45 -4.83 16.49
CA VAL A 265 -3.34 -5.06 17.41
C VAL A 265 -2.20 -4.10 17.04
N THR A 266 -1.75 -3.28 17.98
CA THR A 266 -0.67 -2.33 17.74
C THR A 266 0.70 -2.95 18.00
N TYR A 267 1.67 -2.58 17.17
CA TYR A 267 3.07 -3.00 17.28
C TYR A 267 4.01 -1.80 17.21
N PRO A 268 5.18 -1.91 17.87
CA PRO A 268 6.19 -0.88 17.76
C PRO A 268 6.94 -0.91 16.43
N GLU A 269 7.42 0.24 15.98
CA GLU A 269 8.25 0.40 14.78
C GLU A 269 9.57 1.09 15.11
N TRP A 270 10.65 0.59 14.53
CA TRP A 270 11.99 1.10 14.77
C TRP A 270 12.31 2.26 13.83
N ASP A 271 12.60 3.41 14.43
CA ASP A 271 13.09 4.58 13.69
C ASP A 271 14.61 4.62 13.77
N TYR A 272 15.26 4.24 12.67
CA TYR A 272 16.72 4.19 12.59
C TYR A 272 17.40 5.57 12.68
N LYS A 273 16.69 6.67 12.37
CA LYS A 273 17.26 8.03 12.39
C LYS A 273 17.36 8.55 13.81
N THR A 274 16.33 8.28 14.61
CA THR A 274 16.28 8.68 16.01
C THR A 274 16.83 7.60 16.94
N ASN A 275 17.06 6.38 16.43
CA ASN A 275 17.51 5.21 17.20
C ASN A 275 16.52 4.85 18.33
N VAL A 276 15.22 5.04 18.05
CA VAL A 276 14.13 4.86 19.01
C VAL A 276 13.11 3.88 18.45
N LEU A 277 12.66 2.95 19.31
CA LEU A 277 11.53 2.08 19.03
C LEU A 277 10.24 2.82 19.41
N ARG A 278 9.48 3.27 18.42
CA ARG A 278 8.20 3.97 18.62
C ARG A 278 7.14 2.96 19.03
N SER A 279 6.60 3.09 20.23
CA SER A 279 5.50 2.25 20.73
C SER A 279 4.19 2.54 20.00
N ASP A 280 3.34 1.51 19.86
CA ASP A 280 1.97 1.60 19.31
C ASP A 280 1.86 2.34 17.98
N TRP A 281 2.86 2.16 17.11
CA TRP A 281 2.99 2.95 15.89
C TRP A 281 2.31 2.32 14.68
N VAL A 282 2.27 0.99 14.62
CA VAL A 282 1.70 0.23 13.49
C VAL A 282 0.50 -0.58 13.98
N GLY A 283 -0.65 -0.44 13.31
CA GLY A 283 -1.86 -1.21 13.54
C GLY A 283 -1.94 -2.41 12.58
N ILE A 284 -2.14 -3.60 13.15
CA ILE A 284 -2.36 -4.83 12.40
C ILE A 284 -3.82 -5.24 12.53
N VAL A 285 -4.46 -5.45 11.38
CA VAL A 285 -5.84 -5.93 11.29
C VAL A 285 -5.78 -7.39 10.86
N GLU A 286 -6.17 -8.29 11.76
CA GLU A 286 -6.29 -9.70 11.45
C GLU A 286 -7.60 -9.98 10.69
N GLY A 287 -7.47 -10.52 9.48
CA GLY A 287 -8.58 -10.93 8.63
C GLY A 287 -8.68 -12.46 8.51
N VAL A 288 -9.90 -12.97 8.47
CA VAL A 288 -10.15 -14.36 8.07
C VAL A 288 -10.11 -14.43 6.55
N PRO A 289 -9.45 -15.42 5.91
CA PRO A 289 -9.51 -15.57 4.46
C PRO A 289 -10.97 -15.72 4.04
N VAL A 290 -11.44 -14.83 3.16
CA VAL A 290 -12.80 -14.85 2.63
C VAL A 290 -13.01 -16.21 1.97
N ARG A 291 -13.87 -17.04 2.59
CA ARG A 291 -14.38 -18.25 1.97
C ARG A 291 -15.39 -17.82 0.90
N THR A 292 -14.92 -17.50 -0.29
CA THR A 292 -15.84 -17.27 -1.41
C THR A 292 -16.63 -18.55 -1.66
N ALA A 293 -17.92 -18.52 -1.34
CA ALA A 293 -18.91 -19.53 -1.69
C ALA A 293 -19.13 -19.52 -3.21
N ARG A 294 -18.13 -20.02 -3.94
CA ARG A 294 -18.18 -20.56 -5.30
C ARG A 294 -16.86 -21.28 -5.48
N GLN A 295 -16.88 -22.59 -5.26
CA GLN A 295 -15.89 -23.48 -5.85
C GLN A 295 -16.05 -23.34 -7.37
N HIS A 296 -15.43 -22.33 -7.98
CA HIS A 296 -15.01 -22.50 -9.35
C HIS A 296 -13.96 -23.60 -9.30
N GLU A 297 -14.18 -24.68 -10.06
CA GLU A 297 -13.09 -25.50 -10.58
C GLU A 297 -12.08 -24.53 -11.20
N VAL A 298 -11.13 -24.08 -10.39
CA VAL A 298 -9.86 -23.61 -10.90
C VAL A 298 -9.28 -24.87 -11.50
N ASP A 299 -9.16 -24.91 -12.83
CA ASP A 299 -8.43 -25.95 -13.54
C ASP A 299 -7.19 -26.26 -12.72
N LEU A 300 -7.16 -27.47 -12.16
CA LEU A 300 -6.02 -27.98 -11.40
C LEU A 300 -4.88 -28.02 -12.39
N TRP A 301 -4.10 -26.94 -12.46
CA TRP A 301 -2.88 -26.93 -13.24
C TRP A 301 -2.07 -28.15 -12.78
N PRO A 302 -1.71 -29.07 -13.69
CA PRO A 302 -1.07 -30.30 -13.28
C PRO A 302 0.17 -29.91 -12.49
N LEU A 303 0.26 -30.39 -11.25
CA LEU A 303 1.46 -30.28 -10.44
C LEU A 303 2.62 -30.68 -11.36
N ALA A 304 3.44 -29.70 -11.74
CA ALA A 304 4.78 -30.00 -12.18
C ALA A 304 5.33 -30.91 -11.08
N SER A 305 5.69 -32.12 -11.50
CA SER A 305 6.15 -33.27 -10.75
C SER A 305 6.53 -32.90 -9.33
N ARG A 306 5.89 -33.53 -8.32
CA ARG A 306 6.38 -33.55 -6.93
C ARG A 306 7.90 -33.52 -7.00
N PRO A 307 8.59 -32.42 -6.65
CA PRO A 307 10.02 -32.52 -6.57
C PRO A 307 10.22 -33.58 -5.50
N GLU A 308 10.76 -34.74 -5.89
CA GLU A 308 11.26 -35.75 -4.97
C GLU A 308 12.45 -35.13 -4.26
N VAL A 309 12.18 -34.13 -3.44
CA VAL A 309 13.18 -33.61 -2.55
C VAL A 309 13.24 -34.64 -1.44
N PRO A 310 14.38 -35.33 -1.29
CA PRO A 310 14.44 -36.43 -0.35
C PRO A 310 14.10 -35.87 1.04
N ALA A 311 13.20 -36.55 1.74
CA ALA A 311 12.73 -36.21 3.08
C ALA A 311 13.87 -36.13 4.14
N CYS A 312 15.14 -36.29 3.73
CA CYS A 312 16.33 -36.07 4.54
C CYS A 312 16.75 -34.60 4.62
N CYS A 313 16.37 -33.74 3.67
CA CYS A 313 16.87 -32.36 3.56
C CYS A 313 16.33 -31.41 4.64
N TYR A 314 15.15 -31.70 5.20
CA TYR A 314 14.44 -30.78 6.11
C TYR A 314 14.18 -31.33 7.50
N ARG A 315 14.51 -32.61 7.74
CA ARG A 315 14.52 -33.08 9.12
C ARG A 315 15.66 -32.35 9.79
N VAL A 316 15.32 -31.41 10.68
CA VAL A 316 16.24 -30.88 11.69
C VAL A 316 16.60 -32.04 12.62
N ARG A 317 17.36 -32.99 12.11
CA ARG A 317 17.93 -34.13 12.81
C ARG A 317 19.09 -33.56 13.60
N SER A 318 18.90 -33.40 14.91
CA SER A 318 20.10 -33.37 15.75
C SER A 318 20.59 -34.80 15.90
N ILE A 319 21.89 -34.98 15.72
CA ILE A 319 22.57 -36.20 16.14
C ILE A 319 22.55 -36.18 17.66
N HIS A 320 21.72 -37.02 18.27
CA HIS A 320 21.81 -37.29 19.70
C HIS A 320 22.64 -38.55 19.87
N ARG A 321 23.66 -38.51 20.74
CA ARG A 321 24.43 -39.70 21.07
C ARG A 321 23.62 -40.57 22.02
N LEU A 322 23.19 -41.75 21.56
CA LEU A 322 22.65 -42.77 22.44
C LEU A 322 23.79 -43.28 23.30
N ARG A 323 23.66 -43.08 24.61
CA ARG A 323 24.63 -43.49 25.61
C ARG A 323 24.43 -44.94 26.02
N ARG A 324 25.44 -45.54 26.66
CA ARG A 324 25.42 -46.93 27.12
C ARG A 324 24.99 -47.93 26.03
N GLN A 325 25.72 -47.94 24.92
CA GLN A 325 25.55 -48.89 23.84
C GLN A 325 26.64 -49.98 23.89
N PRO A 326 26.36 -51.22 23.47
CA PRO A 326 27.34 -52.31 23.44
C PRO A 326 28.42 -52.13 22.38
N ASP A 327 28.16 -51.33 21.35
CA ASP A 327 29.07 -51.03 20.24
C ASP A 327 28.81 -49.60 19.74
N GLY A 328 29.84 -48.92 19.25
CA GLY A 328 29.72 -47.56 18.70
C GLY A 328 31.03 -46.81 18.48
N ASP A 329 30.91 -45.63 17.87
CA ASP A 329 32.05 -44.87 17.32
C ASP A 329 32.89 -44.14 18.37
N ASP A 330 32.35 -43.93 19.57
CA ASP A 330 33.01 -43.17 20.65
C ASP A 330 32.64 -43.74 22.03
N LEU A 331 33.49 -43.51 23.03
CA LEU A 331 33.31 -44.05 24.39
C LEU A 331 32.50 -43.09 25.28
N ASP A 332 31.53 -43.64 25.99
CA ASP A 332 30.80 -42.95 27.05
C ASP A 332 31.64 -42.97 28.33
N LEU A 333 32.35 -41.87 28.61
CA LEU A 333 33.25 -41.78 29.76
C LEU A 333 32.55 -42.11 31.09
N ASP A 334 31.28 -41.69 31.27
CA ASP A 334 30.52 -41.99 32.49
C ASP A 334 30.31 -43.51 32.63
N ALA A 335 29.94 -44.19 31.53
CA ALA A 335 29.72 -45.63 31.51
C ALA A 335 31.02 -46.44 31.64
N VAL A 336 32.13 -45.95 31.07
CA VAL A 336 33.46 -46.55 31.23
C VAL A 336 33.91 -46.45 32.70
N ILE A 337 33.74 -45.29 33.32
CA ILE A 337 34.08 -45.07 34.73
C ILE A 337 33.25 -46.02 35.61
N GLU A 338 31.94 -46.08 35.38
CA GLU A 338 31.04 -46.98 36.13
C GLU A 338 31.43 -48.46 35.93
N HIS A 339 31.76 -48.87 34.71
CA HIS A 339 32.21 -50.22 34.42
C HIS A 339 33.52 -50.57 35.15
N GLU A 340 34.50 -49.67 35.16
CA GLU A 340 35.77 -49.88 35.85
C GLU A 340 35.62 -49.89 37.37
N VAL A 341 34.72 -49.06 37.93
CA VAL A 341 34.35 -49.08 39.35
C VAL A 341 33.74 -50.44 39.72
N MET A 342 32.79 -50.95 38.94
CA MET A 342 32.16 -52.25 39.18
C MET A 342 33.15 -53.40 39.05
N ARG A 343 34.01 -53.37 38.04
CA ARG A 343 35.07 -54.36 37.85
C ARG A 343 36.02 -54.41 39.04
N ARG A 344 36.42 -53.26 39.58
CA ARG A 344 37.26 -53.17 40.79
C ARG A 344 36.54 -53.62 42.06
N ALA A 345 35.21 -53.47 42.12
CA ALA A 345 34.37 -54.00 43.19
C ALA A 345 34.11 -55.51 43.08
N GLY A 346 34.68 -56.20 42.07
CA GLY A 346 34.51 -57.64 41.85
C GLY A 346 33.16 -58.03 41.20
N GLN A 347 32.46 -57.06 40.62
CA GLN A 347 31.17 -57.28 39.94
C GLN A 347 31.34 -57.20 38.41
N SER A 348 30.53 -57.96 37.69
CA SER A 348 30.45 -57.86 36.23
C SER A 348 29.56 -56.67 35.85
N GLY A 349 30.13 -55.66 35.20
CA GLY A 349 29.36 -54.53 34.66
C GLY A 349 28.60 -54.90 33.38
N ASP A 350 27.62 -54.08 33.00
CA ASP A 350 26.72 -54.24 31.82
C ASP A 350 27.48 -54.23 30.47
N GLY A 351 28.73 -53.77 30.43
CA GLY A 351 29.59 -53.79 29.23
C GLY A 351 29.21 -52.80 28.13
N ARG A 352 28.11 -52.06 28.29
CA ARG A 352 27.64 -51.05 27.36
C ARG A 352 28.35 -49.71 27.58
N VAL A 353 29.55 -49.58 27.02
CA VAL A 353 30.44 -48.41 27.24
C VAL A 353 30.51 -47.45 26.06
N PHE A 354 29.86 -47.75 24.94
CA PHE A 354 29.95 -46.96 23.72
C PHE A 354 28.79 -45.97 23.57
N THR A 355 28.96 -45.01 22.68
CA THR A 355 27.92 -44.09 22.23
C THR A 355 27.69 -44.23 20.72
N ASN A 356 26.43 -44.18 20.30
CA ASN A 356 26.05 -44.18 18.89
C ASN A 356 25.35 -42.89 18.48
N PRO A 357 25.73 -42.25 17.37
CA PRO A 357 24.98 -41.13 16.82
C PRO A 357 23.62 -41.61 16.29
N ALA A 358 22.52 -41.22 16.95
CA ALA A 358 21.17 -41.51 16.47
C ALA A 358 20.47 -40.22 16.01
N PRO A 359 19.84 -40.22 14.83
CA PRO A 359 19.05 -39.09 14.38
C PRO A 359 17.79 -38.98 15.22
N ARG A 360 17.67 -37.93 16.03
CA ARG A 360 16.44 -37.59 16.73
C ARG A 360 15.70 -36.50 15.96
N ALA A 361 14.45 -36.77 15.59
CA ALA A 361 13.57 -35.74 15.08
C ALA A 361 13.31 -34.72 16.19
N ARG A 362 13.49 -33.44 15.90
CA ARG A 362 13.14 -32.37 16.82
C ARG A 362 11.77 -31.85 16.48
N GLU A 363 10.95 -31.70 17.51
CA GLU A 363 9.71 -30.96 17.43
C GLU A 363 10.03 -29.50 17.11
N THR A 364 9.54 -29.03 15.97
CA THR A 364 9.76 -27.67 15.49
C THR A 364 8.44 -27.07 15.03
N SER A 365 8.25 -25.78 15.32
CA SER A 365 7.14 -24.99 14.77
C SER A 365 7.71 -24.07 13.70
N VAL A 366 7.09 -24.11 12.52
CA VAL A 366 7.48 -23.33 11.34
C VAL A 366 6.30 -22.45 10.93
N LEU A 367 6.51 -21.14 10.87
CA LEU A 367 5.54 -20.19 10.34
C LEU A 367 6.03 -19.73 8.97
N ILE A 368 5.25 -19.99 7.93
CA ILE A 368 5.50 -19.50 6.57
C ILE A 368 4.70 -18.21 6.41
N LEU A 369 5.41 -17.11 6.12
CA LEU A 369 4.83 -15.80 5.91
C LEU A 369 4.93 -15.43 4.43
N LEU A 370 3.79 -15.30 3.77
CA LEU A 370 3.67 -14.97 2.35
C LEU A 370 3.49 -13.46 2.17
N ASP A 371 4.29 -12.85 1.31
CA ASP A 371 4.07 -11.48 0.85
C ASP A 371 2.93 -11.47 -0.17
N LEU A 372 1.89 -10.68 0.08
CA LEU A 372 0.71 -10.57 -0.79
C LEU A 372 0.65 -9.21 -1.51
N SER A 373 1.76 -8.48 -1.55
CA SER A 373 1.86 -7.12 -2.11
C SER A 373 1.77 -7.09 -3.64
N GLU A 374 1.51 -5.91 -4.20
CA GLU A 374 1.31 -5.68 -5.65
C GLU A 374 2.55 -6.05 -6.49
N SER A 375 3.76 -6.04 -5.94
CA SER A 375 4.99 -6.43 -6.67
C SER A 375 4.95 -7.88 -7.16
N THR A 376 4.22 -8.75 -6.45
CA THR A 376 4.04 -10.17 -6.80
C THR A 376 3.12 -10.39 -8.02
N ALA A 377 2.42 -9.34 -8.50
CA ALA A 377 1.60 -9.39 -9.70
C ALA A 377 2.40 -9.32 -11.01
N ARG A 378 3.73 -9.12 -10.95
CA ARG A 378 4.59 -9.09 -12.14
C ARG A 378 4.67 -10.48 -12.80
N ALA A 379 4.55 -10.52 -14.12
CA ALA A 379 4.68 -11.74 -14.90
C ALA A 379 6.11 -12.32 -14.74
N ALA A 380 6.20 -13.51 -14.16
CA ALA A 380 7.45 -14.23 -14.02
C ALA A 380 7.60 -15.12 -15.25
N THR A 381 8.38 -14.65 -16.22
CA THR A 381 8.91 -15.40 -17.39
C THR A 381 7.93 -15.75 -18.53
N ASP A 382 8.51 -16.10 -19.68
CA ASP A 382 7.88 -16.43 -20.98
C ASP A 382 6.82 -17.57 -20.97
N SER A 383 6.46 -18.09 -19.79
CA SER A 383 5.51 -19.19 -19.59
C SER A 383 4.10 -18.74 -19.15
N GLY A 384 3.85 -17.43 -19.03
CA GLY A 384 2.51 -16.89 -18.74
C GLY A 384 2.02 -17.04 -17.28
N SER A 385 2.85 -17.57 -16.39
CA SER A 385 2.60 -17.66 -14.94
C SER A 385 2.96 -16.35 -14.23
N THR A 386 2.14 -15.91 -13.26
CA THR A 386 2.49 -14.76 -12.42
C THR A 386 3.53 -15.14 -11.35
N LEU A 387 4.30 -14.18 -10.85
CA LEU A 387 5.25 -14.42 -9.77
C LEU A 387 4.56 -14.95 -8.50
N LEU A 388 3.37 -14.43 -8.20
CA LEU A 388 2.51 -14.91 -7.13
C LEU A 388 2.15 -16.40 -7.28
N ASP A 389 1.94 -16.89 -8.50
CA ASP A 389 1.66 -18.31 -8.73
C ASP A 389 2.88 -19.19 -8.40
N LEU A 390 4.10 -18.69 -8.67
CA LEU A 390 5.33 -19.36 -8.26
C LEU A 390 5.52 -19.35 -6.74
N GLU A 391 5.23 -18.25 -6.07
CA GLU A 391 5.27 -18.16 -4.60
C GLU A 391 4.26 -19.09 -3.94
N ARG A 392 3.04 -19.17 -4.49
CA ARG A 392 2.01 -20.13 -4.06
C ARG A 392 2.49 -21.56 -4.24
N GLN A 393 3.04 -21.89 -5.40
CA GLN A 393 3.54 -23.23 -5.69
C GLN A 393 4.71 -23.60 -4.75
N ALA A 394 5.57 -22.64 -4.45
CA ALA A 394 6.65 -22.81 -3.47
C ALA A 394 6.11 -22.99 -2.05
N ALA A 395 5.09 -22.22 -1.65
CA ALA A 395 4.42 -22.34 -0.36
C ALA A 395 3.74 -23.71 -0.21
N GLU A 396 3.00 -24.17 -1.21
CA GLU A 396 2.37 -25.49 -1.21
C GLU A 396 3.40 -26.62 -1.15
N SER A 397 4.50 -26.50 -1.90
CA SER A 397 5.59 -27.47 -1.88
C SER A 397 6.29 -27.49 -0.53
N ALA A 398 6.49 -26.33 0.10
CA ALA A 398 7.05 -26.21 1.44
C ALA A 398 6.11 -26.84 2.47
N ILE A 399 4.80 -26.54 2.42
CA ILE A 399 3.81 -27.15 3.30
C ILE A 399 3.84 -28.67 3.16
N ALA A 400 3.82 -29.20 1.93
CA ALA A 400 3.88 -30.63 1.68
C ALA A 400 5.19 -31.27 2.18
N ALA A 401 6.32 -30.57 2.09
CA ALA A 401 7.61 -31.02 2.59
C ALA A 401 7.69 -31.03 4.13
N PHE A 402 6.99 -30.10 4.78
CA PHE A 402 7.00 -29.93 6.23
C PHE A 402 5.83 -30.63 6.95
N ASP A 403 4.82 -31.13 6.25
CA ASP A 403 3.67 -31.83 6.84
C ASP A 403 4.07 -33.23 7.33
N SER A 404 4.74 -33.28 8.48
CA SER A 404 5.17 -34.49 9.18
C SER A 404 4.80 -34.41 10.66
N GLU A 405 4.67 -35.56 11.33
CA GLU A 405 4.22 -35.64 12.73
C GLU A 405 5.00 -34.76 13.72
N HIS A 406 6.24 -34.40 13.40
CA HIS A 406 7.13 -33.65 14.29
C HIS A 406 7.27 -32.16 13.93
N VAL A 407 6.56 -31.70 12.91
CA VAL A 407 6.67 -30.32 12.41
C VAL A 407 5.28 -29.69 12.37
N ARG A 408 5.06 -28.65 13.16
CA ARG A 408 3.81 -27.87 13.12
C ARG A 408 4.00 -26.67 12.20
N VAL A 409 3.23 -26.63 11.11
CA VAL A 409 3.31 -25.58 10.10
C VAL A 409 2.09 -24.67 10.17
N ALA A 410 2.32 -23.36 10.25
CA ALA A 410 1.31 -22.32 10.00
C ALA A 410 1.66 -21.54 8.73
N VAL A 411 0.65 -21.05 8.01
CA VAL A 411 0.80 -20.28 6.77
C VAL A 411 -0.04 -19.03 6.89
N HIS A 412 0.63 -17.90 6.95
CA HIS A 412 0.01 -16.58 7.05
C HIS A 412 0.44 -15.73 5.85
N GLY A 413 -0.35 -14.73 5.50
CA GLY A 413 -0.01 -13.74 4.49
C GLY A 413 -0.17 -12.33 5.06
N PHE A 414 0.54 -11.38 4.47
CA PHE A 414 0.43 -9.98 4.87
C PHE A 414 0.47 -9.05 3.65
N SER A 415 -0.19 -7.91 3.81
CA SER A 415 -0.08 -6.77 2.91
C SER A 415 -0.37 -5.50 3.71
N SER A 416 0.27 -4.38 3.37
CA SER A 416 0.15 -3.14 4.12
C SER A 416 -0.50 -2.02 3.32
N ASN A 417 -1.47 -1.35 3.92
CA ASN A 417 -2.03 -0.09 3.48
C ASN A 417 -1.61 1.01 4.47
N GLY A 418 -0.30 1.29 4.52
CA GLY A 418 0.28 2.21 5.49
C GLY A 418 0.35 1.65 6.91
N ARG A 419 0.72 2.52 7.87
CA ARG A 419 0.97 2.08 9.26
C ARG A 419 -0.28 1.67 10.00
N SER A 420 -1.43 2.25 9.66
CA SER A 420 -2.65 2.05 10.44
C SER A 420 -3.37 0.76 10.08
N GLU A 421 -3.07 0.20 8.89
CA GLU A 421 -3.80 -0.93 8.33
C GLU A 421 -2.84 -1.92 7.64
N VAL A 422 -2.06 -2.63 8.47
CA VAL A 422 -1.33 -3.81 8.00
C VAL A 422 -2.27 -5.01 8.08
N ARG A 423 -2.75 -5.48 6.93
CA ARG A 423 -3.64 -6.64 6.84
C ARG A 423 -2.84 -7.91 7.03
N TYR A 424 -3.31 -8.75 7.94
CA TYR A 424 -2.70 -10.04 8.25
C TYR A 424 -3.74 -11.15 8.09
N VAL A 425 -3.50 -12.07 7.17
CA VAL A 425 -4.43 -13.15 6.83
C VAL A 425 -3.85 -14.48 7.29
N ARG A 426 -4.61 -15.23 8.09
CA ARG A 426 -4.21 -16.58 8.51
C ARG A 426 -4.87 -17.63 7.62
N PHE A 427 -4.09 -18.24 6.72
CA PHE A 427 -4.61 -19.30 5.85
C PHE A 427 -4.66 -20.66 6.55
N LYS A 428 -3.63 -20.94 7.36
CA LYS A 428 -3.48 -22.18 8.11
C LYS A 428 -2.84 -21.87 9.45
N ASP A 429 -3.50 -22.20 10.55
CA ASP A 429 -2.92 -22.04 11.89
C ASP A 429 -2.26 -23.34 12.38
N PHE A 430 -1.43 -23.25 13.42
CA PHE A 430 -0.70 -24.37 14.00
C PHE A 430 -1.65 -25.49 14.47
N GLY A 431 -1.39 -26.73 14.05
CA GLY A 431 -2.18 -27.90 14.47
C GLY A 431 -3.38 -28.20 13.57
N SER A 432 -3.65 -27.38 12.55
CA SER A 432 -4.59 -27.72 11.48
C SER A 432 -3.90 -28.56 10.39
N HIS A 433 -4.59 -29.56 9.83
CA HIS A 433 -4.09 -30.30 8.66
C HIS A 433 -4.26 -29.48 7.38
N PHE A 434 -3.36 -29.65 6.41
CA PHE A 434 -3.50 -28.98 5.13
C PHE A 434 -4.67 -29.59 4.34
N SER A 435 -5.76 -28.84 4.20
CA SER A 435 -7.00 -29.29 3.55
C SER A 435 -7.15 -28.64 2.18
N ALA A 436 -8.03 -29.20 1.35
CA ALA A 436 -8.42 -28.58 0.08
C ALA A 436 -9.01 -27.16 0.26
N GLY A 437 -9.60 -26.88 1.43
CA GLY A 437 -10.08 -25.53 1.76
C GLY A 437 -8.96 -24.51 1.94
N HIS A 438 -7.84 -24.91 2.55
CA HIS A 438 -6.66 -24.03 2.67
C HIS A 438 -6.04 -23.76 1.30
N ARG A 439 -5.98 -24.78 0.44
CA ARG A 439 -5.52 -24.65 -0.96
C ARG A 439 -6.39 -23.67 -1.76
N ALA A 440 -7.70 -23.81 -1.67
CA ALA A 440 -8.64 -22.89 -2.33
C ALA A 440 -8.51 -21.46 -1.79
N ALA A 441 -8.31 -21.29 -0.48
CA ALA A 441 -8.09 -19.99 0.12
C ALA A 441 -6.80 -19.32 -0.40
N LEU A 442 -5.69 -20.06 -0.53
CA LEU A 442 -4.44 -19.55 -1.13
C LEU A 442 -4.63 -19.14 -2.59
N ALA A 443 -5.39 -19.93 -3.36
CA ALA A 443 -5.68 -19.65 -4.77
C ALA A 443 -6.58 -18.42 -4.97
N ALA A 444 -7.51 -18.17 -4.04
CA ALA A 444 -8.46 -17.06 -4.12
C ALA A 444 -7.85 -15.69 -3.76
N VAL A 445 -6.65 -15.65 -3.18
CA VAL A 445 -5.97 -14.41 -2.79
C VAL A 445 -5.68 -13.57 -4.03
N ARG A 446 -5.75 -12.24 -3.92
CA ARG A 446 -5.28 -11.33 -4.97
C ARG A 446 -4.13 -10.51 -4.42
N PRO A 447 -3.07 -10.29 -5.22
CA PRO A 447 -1.98 -9.41 -4.82
C PRO A 447 -2.50 -7.99 -4.77
N ALA A 448 -2.21 -7.29 -3.67
CA ALA A 448 -2.62 -5.92 -3.47
C ALA A 448 -1.77 -5.25 -2.38
N TRP A 449 -1.65 -3.93 -2.47
CA TRP A 449 -1.02 -3.07 -1.45
C TRP A 449 0.51 -3.24 -1.33
N SER A 450 1.08 -2.69 -0.25
CA SER A 450 2.53 -2.59 -0.01
C SER A 450 3.05 -3.65 0.98
N THR A 451 4.35 -3.59 1.32
CA THR A 451 5.09 -4.57 2.14
C THR A 451 5.72 -3.92 3.39
N ARG A 452 4.98 -3.88 4.51
CA ARG A 452 5.53 -3.51 5.84
C ARG A 452 6.07 -4.71 6.63
N LEU A 453 7.14 -5.32 6.10
CA LEU A 453 7.68 -6.60 6.59
C LEU A 453 8.00 -6.62 8.10
N GLY A 454 8.56 -5.54 8.67
CA GLY A 454 8.96 -5.53 10.08
C GLY A 454 7.78 -5.63 11.04
N ALA A 455 6.63 -5.05 10.71
CA ALA A 455 5.39 -5.21 11.49
C ALA A 455 4.85 -6.64 11.40
N ALA A 456 4.79 -7.19 10.19
CA ALA A 456 4.35 -8.57 9.95
C ALA A 456 5.24 -9.59 10.68
N LEU A 457 6.56 -9.36 10.73
CA LEU A 457 7.51 -10.18 11.49
C LEU A 457 7.28 -10.12 12.99
N ARG A 458 6.99 -8.95 13.56
CA ARG A 458 6.70 -8.82 14.99
C ARG A 458 5.41 -9.56 15.36
N HIS A 459 4.41 -9.49 14.49
CA HIS A 459 3.15 -10.21 14.69
C HIS A 459 3.29 -11.72 14.55
N ALA A 460 3.99 -12.17 13.50
CA ALA A 460 4.35 -13.57 13.32
C ALA A 460 5.17 -14.10 14.52
N GLY A 461 6.07 -13.27 15.04
CA GLY A 461 6.82 -13.51 16.27
C GLY A 461 5.92 -13.73 17.49
N ALA A 462 4.96 -12.84 17.71
CA ALA A 462 3.99 -12.98 18.79
C ALA A 462 3.16 -14.26 18.66
N CYS A 463 2.78 -14.64 17.43
CA CYS A 463 2.05 -15.89 17.18
C CYS A 463 2.92 -17.13 17.48
N ILE A 464 4.14 -17.20 16.94
CA ILE A 464 5.01 -18.37 17.13
C ILE A 464 5.54 -18.47 18.57
N GLU A 465 5.56 -17.37 19.32
CA GLU A 465 5.92 -17.37 20.74
C GLU A 465 4.92 -18.15 21.60
N GLN A 466 3.65 -18.21 21.21
CA GLN A 466 2.62 -18.98 21.90
C GLN A 466 2.79 -20.49 21.74
N GLU A 467 3.56 -20.94 20.75
CA GLU A 467 3.80 -22.37 20.50
C GLU A 467 4.67 -23.02 21.58
N SER A 468 4.39 -24.29 21.89
CA SER A 468 5.09 -25.08 22.91
C SER A 468 6.44 -25.64 22.44
N HIS A 469 6.67 -25.74 21.12
CA HIS A 469 7.90 -26.32 20.58
C HIS A 469 9.11 -25.43 20.86
N ARG A 470 10.24 -26.07 21.21
CA ARG A 470 11.51 -25.37 21.52
C ARG A 470 12.19 -24.77 20.29
N LEU A 471 12.03 -25.41 19.13
CA LEU A 471 12.55 -24.88 17.88
C LEU A 471 11.45 -24.13 17.16
N LYS A 472 11.71 -22.84 16.90
CA LYS A 472 10.76 -21.92 16.30
C LYS A 472 11.45 -21.25 15.12
N SER A 473 10.83 -21.36 13.95
CA SER A 473 11.36 -20.77 12.72
C SER A 473 10.25 -20.01 11.98
N VAL A 474 10.57 -18.81 11.52
CA VAL A 474 9.74 -18.01 10.62
C VAL A 474 10.44 -17.99 9.26
N ILE A 475 9.74 -18.42 8.22
CA ILE A 475 10.21 -18.39 6.83
C ILE A 475 9.38 -17.35 6.09
N VAL A 476 10.02 -16.28 5.63
CA VAL A 476 9.39 -15.25 4.81
C VAL A 476 9.60 -15.61 3.34
N MET A 477 8.52 -15.62 2.58
CA MET A 477 8.54 -15.70 1.12
C MET A 477 8.15 -14.32 0.60
N THR A 478 9.08 -13.66 -0.09
CA THR A 478 8.90 -12.30 -0.61
C THR A 478 9.70 -12.14 -1.90
N ASP A 479 9.21 -11.32 -2.81
CA ASP A 479 9.86 -11.01 -4.07
C ASP A 479 10.86 -9.84 -3.94
N GLY A 480 10.84 -9.07 -2.85
CA GLY A 480 11.63 -7.86 -2.77
C GLY A 480 11.62 -7.00 -1.51
N GLN A 481 12.13 -5.77 -1.66
CA GLN A 481 12.42 -4.78 -0.63
C GLN A 481 11.16 -4.33 0.14
N PRO A 482 11.19 -4.30 1.49
CA PRO A 482 10.13 -3.73 2.29
C PRO A 482 9.85 -2.27 1.89
N SER A 483 8.62 -2.01 1.48
CA SER A 483 8.15 -0.70 1.04
C SER A 483 6.74 -0.48 1.54
N ASP A 484 6.41 0.72 2.00
CA ASP A 484 5.05 1.08 2.44
C ASP A 484 4.74 2.51 2.00
N ILE A 485 3.44 2.81 1.87
CA ILE A 485 2.92 4.05 1.28
C ILE A 485 3.34 5.31 2.07
N ASP A 486 3.52 5.18 3.38
CA ASP A 486 3.77 6.28 4.33
C ASP A 486 5.26 6.50 4.66
N VAL A 487 6.17 5.59 4.27
CA VAL A 487 7.59 5.64 4.66
C VAL A 487 8.51 5.96 3.49
N PHE A 488 8.83 7.24 3.30
CA PHE A 488 9.59 7.80 2.15
C PHE A 488 11.05 7.32 1.99
N ASP A 489 11.65 6.87 3.08
CA ASP A 489 13.04 6.47 3.13
C ASP A 489 13.21 4.98 2.83
N LEU A 490 13.88 4.66 1.72
CA LEU A 490 14.13 3.29 1.26
C LEU A 490 14.86 2.43 2.30
N ARG A 491 15.64 3.04 3.20
CA ARG A 491 16.36 2.33 4.26
C ARG A 491 15.52 2.12 5.50
N TYR A 492 14.48 2.91 5.73
CA TYR A 492 13.78 2.90 7.01
C TYR A 492 13.10 1.55 7.27
N LEU A 493 12.33 1.03 6.32
CA LEU A 493 11.66 -0.27 6.48
C LEU A 493 12.63 -1.46 6.42
N ILE A 494 13.78 -1.30 5.74
CA ILE A 494 14.87 -2.27 5.79
C ILE A 494 15.46 -2.34 7.20
N GLU A 495 15.81 -1.20 7.79
CA GLU A 495 16.36 -1.13 9.15
C GLU A 495 15.32 -1.55 10.20
N ASP A 496 14.03 -1.24 9.99
CA ASP A 496 12.94 -1.74 10.83
C ASP A 496 12.80 -3.26 10.76
N ALA A 497 12.75 -3.83 9.54
CA ALA A 497 12.69 -5.28 9.36
C ALA A 497 13.94 -5.97 9.95
N ARG A 498 15.12 -5.37 9.77
CA ARG A 498 16.37 -5.84 10.36
C ARG A 498 16.32 -5.82 11.90
N HIS A 499 15.77 -4.76 12.49
CA HIS A 499 15.56 -4.67 13.93
C HIS A 499 14.57 -5.74 14.41
N ALA A 500 13.48 -5.97 13.68
CA ALA A 500 12.51 -7.03 13.98
C ALA A 500 13.16 -8.42 13.93
N VAL A 501 13.94 -8.74 12.89
CA VAL A 501 14.71 -9.98 12.76
C VAL A 501 15.66 -10.18 13.95
N ARG A 502 16.44 -9.16 14.31
CA ARG A 502 17.34 -9.21 15.48
C ARG A 502 16.56 -9.47 16.78
N THR A 503 15.43 -8.81 16.93
CA THR A 503 14.54 -8.99 18.09
C THR A 503 14.06 -10.43 18.20
N LEU A 504 13.64 -11.03 17.08
CA LEU A 504 13.24 -12.44 17.02
C LEU A 504 14.39 -13.40 17.32
N ALA A 505 15.59 -13.11 16.81
CA ALA A 505 16.79 -13.89 17.09
C ALA A 505 17.13 -13.90 18.59
N HIS A 506 17.00 -12.77 19.28
CA HIS A 506 17.17 -12.68 20.75
C HIS A 506 16.14 -13.53 21.51
N ARG A 507 14.95 -13.72 20.94
CA ARG A 507 13.89 -14.60 21.47
C ARG A 507 14.03 -16.06 21.03
N ARG A 508 15.16 -16.44 20.43
CA ARG A 508 15.46 -17.79 19.90
C ARG A 508 14.53 -18.25 18.77
N VAL A 509 13.89 -17.31 18.08
CA VAL A 509 13.12 -17.57 16.86
C VAL A 509 14.05 -17.36 15.66
N ARG A 510 14.24 -18.38 14.83
CA ARG A 510 15.07 -18.29 13.63
C ARG A 510 14.26 -17.70 12.48
N THR A 511 14.78 -16.69 11.81
CA THR A 511 14.13 -16.08 10.66
C THR A 511 14.91 -16.42 9.39
N HIS A 512 14.22 -16.92 8.37
CA HIS A 512 14.79 -17.23 7.06
C HIS A 512 13.97 -16.53 5.98
N CYS A 513 14.61 -16.18 4.86
CA CYS A 513 13.96 -15.53 3.74
C CYS A 513 14.22 -16.34 2.47
N ILE A 514 13.16 -16.61 1.72
CA ILE A 514 13.22 -17.18 0.38
C ILE A 514 12.82 -16.07 -0.57
N VAL A 515 13.77 -15.63 -1.39
CA VAL A 515 13.53 -14.61 -2.42
C VAL A 515 13.20 -15.30 -3.73
N VAL A 516 12.00 -15.06 -4.26
CA VAL A 516 11.56 -15.61 -5.54
C VAL A 516 11.86 -14.57 -6.63
N GLY A 517 13.05 -14.65 -7.22
CA GLY A 517 13.49 -13.71 -8.27
C GLY A 517 15.00 -13.48 -8.30
N LEU A 518 15.49 -12.87 -9.39
CA LEU A 518 16.94 -12.66 -9.63
C LEU A 518 17.47 -11.30 -9.17
N HIS A 519 16.61 -10.29 -8.93
CA HIS A 519 17.04 -8.89 -8.85
C HIS A 519 17.20 -8.31 -7.43
N GLU A 520 16.70 -8.97 -6.37
CA GLU A 520 16.58 -8.32 -5.04
C GLU A 520 17.30 -9.02 -3.86
N ARG A 521 18.15 -10.02 -4.15
CA ARG A 521 18.88 -10.78 -3.10
C ARG A 521 19.66 -9.92 -2.10
N ARG A 522 20.19 -8.78 -2.55
CA ARG A 522 21.04 -7.90 -1.73
C ARG A 522 20.29 -7.32 -0.53
N VAL A 523 19.02 -6.94 -0.69
CA VAL A 523 18.20 -6.37 0.39
C VAL A 523 17.82 -7.45 1.40
N ALA A 524 17.45 -8.64 0.93
CA ALA A 524 17.17 -9.77 1.82
C ALA A 524 18.39 -10.14 2.66
N THR A 525 19.60 -10.14 2.10
CA THR A 525 20.83 -10.36 2.87
C THR A 525 21.07 -9.26 3.91
N GLU A 526 20.71 -8.01 3.61
CA GLU A 526 20.85 -6.88 4.55
C GLU A 526 19.91 -7.00 5.76
N ILE A 527 18.70 -7.52 5.55
CA ILE A 527 17.67 -7.69 6.59
C ILE A 527 17.93 -8.95 7.43
N PHE A 528 18.12 -10.10 6.77
CA PHE A 528 18.15 -11.41 7.41
C PHE A 528 19.56 -11.90 7.78
N GLY A 529 20.61 -11.28 7.22
CA GLY A 529 21.98 -11.78 7.34
C GLY A 529 22.29 -12.91 6.36
N SER A 530 23.54 -13.38 6.40
CA SER A 530 24.04 -14.51 5.59
C SER A 530 23.69 -15.87 6.17
#